data_AF-A0A800A4E5-F1
#
_entry.id   AF-A0A800A4E5-F1
#
_cell.length_a   1.000
_cell.length_b   1.000
_cell.length_c   1.000
_cell.angle_alpha   90.00
_cell.angle_beta   90.00
_cell.angle_gamma   90.00
#
_symmetry.space_group_name_H-M   'P 1'
#
loop_
_entity.id
_entity.type
_entity.pdbx_description
1 polymer ?
#
loop_
_entity_poly.entity_id
_entity_poly.type
_entity_poly.pdbx_seq_one_letter_code
_entity_poly.pdbx_strand_id
1 'polypeptide(L)'
;MDLLDGVRKGNVRAIARMISLAEAAKPESRPALAEIFRNAGNAHVIGITGVPGSGKSTLVRGLAKAIRASGRRVGIVAIDPSSPFSGGAILGDRVRMTELTG
;
A
#
# COMPACT_ATOMS: atom_id res chain seq x y z
N MET A 1 -15.15 -8.81 -14.65
CA MET A 1 -14.59 -7.44 -14.65
C MET A 1 -13.13 -7.54 -15.03
N ASP A 2 -12.71 -6.71 -15.96
CA ASP A 2 -11.28 -6.54 -16.27
C ASP A 2 -10.52 -6.06 -15.01
N LEU A 3 -9.33 -6.61 -14.81
CA LEU A 3 -8.50 -6.35 -13.62
C LEU A 3 -8.12 -4.87 -13.54
N LEU A 4 -7.77 -4.26 -14.68
CA LEU A 4 -7.37 -2.86 -14.79
C LEU A 4 -8.52 -1.91 -14.44
N ASP A 5 -9.72 -2.19 -14.94
CA ASP A 5 -10.93 -1.46 -14.56
C ASP A 5 -11.23 -1.55 -13.06
N GLY A 6 -11.01 -2.73 -12.47
CA GLY A 6 -11.11 -2.92 -11.03
C GLY A 6 -10.14 -2.03 -10.27
N VAL A 7 -8.88 -1.96 -10.70
CA VAL A 7 -7.85 -1.09 -10.10
C VAL A 7 -8.25 0.39 -10.21
N ARG A 8 -8.68 0.84 -11.38
CA ARG A 8 -9.11 2.23 -11.63
C ARG A 8 -10.29 2.65 -10.74
N LYS A 9 -11.22 1.73 -10.51
CA LYS A 9 -12.40 1.94 -9.64
C LYS A 9 -12.07 1.83 -8.15
N GLY A 10 -10.81 1.60 -7.77
CA GLY A 10 -10.42 1.47 -6.37
C GLY A 10 -10.85 0.14 -5.73
N ASN A 11 -11.11 -0.89 -6.53
CA ASN A 11 -11.50 -2.19 -6.00
C ASN A 11 -10.32 -2.84 -5.25
N VAL A 12 -10.48 -3.02 -3.94
CA VAL A 12 -9.42 -3.54 -3.05
C VAL A 12 -8.88 -4.89 -3.51
N ARG A 13 -9.74 -5.81 -3.97
CA ARG A 13 -9.30 -7.14 -4.44
C ARG A 13 -8.52 -7.06 -5.75
N ALA A 14 -8.95 -6.21 -6.67
CA ALA A 14 -8.24 -5.98 -7.93
C ALA A 14 -6.85 -5.37 -7.69
N ILE A 15 -6.75 -4.37 -6.80
CA ILE A 15 -5.49 -3.76 -6.39
C ILE A 15 -4.56 -4.78 -5.75
N ALA A 16 -5.05 -5.57 -4.78
CA ALA A 16 -4.26 -6.60 -4.13
C ALA A 16 -3.70 -7.63 -5.13
N ARG A 17 -4.54 -8.12 -6.06
CA ARG A 17 -4.11 -9.04 -7.12
C ARG A 17 -3.06 -8.41 -8.03
N MET A 18 -3.21 -7.13 -8.36
CA MET A 18 -2.25 -6.42 -9.19
C MET A 18 -0.89 -6.22 -8.48
N ILE A 19 -0.89 -5.93 -7.18
CA ILE A 19 0.33 -5.86 -6.37
C ILE A 19 1.06 -7.21 -6.39
N SER A 20 0.34 -8.33 -6.17
CA SER A 20 0.96 -9.66 -6.25
C SER A 20 1.54 -9.98 -7.63
N LEU A 21 0.90 -9.53 -8.71
CA LEU A 21 1.43 -9.67 -10.08
C LEU A 21 2.68 -8.80 -10.33
N ALA A 22 2.76 -7.64 -9.68
CA ALA A 22 3.94 -6.77 -9.72
C ALA A 22 5.13 -7.41 -8.97
N GLU A 23 4.87 -7.93 -7.76
CA GLU A 23 5.89 -8.60 -6.92
C GLU A 23 6.43 -9.88 -7.56
N ALA A 24 5.58 -10.65 -8.25
CA ALA A 24 6.00 -11.87 -8.94
C ALA A 24 6.92 -11.60 -10.14
N ALA A 25 7.08 -10.34 -10.57
CA ALA A 25 7.98 -9.90 -11.65
C ALA A 25 7.83 -10.67 -12.98
N LYS A 26 6.63 -11.18 -13.25
CA LYS A 26 6.33 -11.99 -14.43
C LYS A 26 6.24 -11.13 -15.71
N PRO A 27 6.82 -11.55 -16.86
CA PRO A 27 6.74 -10.79 -18.10
C PRO A 27 5.31 -10.45 -18.54
N GLU A 28 4.35 -11.34 -18.26
CA GLU A 28 2.95 -11.23 -18.63
C GLU A 28 2.23 -10.09 -17.88
N SER A 29 2.75 -9.62 -16.74
CA SER A 29 2.18 -8.49 -15.99
C SER A 29 2.63 -7.13 -16.53
N ARG A 30 3.69 -7.07 -17.36
CA ARG A 30 4.26 -5.82 -17.86
C ARG A 30 3.28 -4.92 -18.61
N PRO A 31 2.42 -5.41 -19.52
CA PRO A 31 1.47 -4.56 -20.23
C PRO A 31 0.47 -3.88 -19.29
N ALA A 32 -0.07 -4.63 -18.33
CA ALA A 32 -1.00 -4.12 -17.32
C ALA A 32 -0.32 -3.09 -16.40
N LEU A 33 0.91 -3.35 -15.96
CA LEU A 33 1.70 -2.42 -15.16
C LEU A 33 1.99 -1.12 -15.91
N ALA A 34 2.36 -1.20 -17.19
CA ALA A 34 2.61 -0.03 -18.02
C ALA A 34 1.34 0.84 -18.15
N GLU A 35 0.17 0.22 -18.26
CA GLU A 35 -1.09 0.95 -18.30
C GLU A 35 -1.44 1.64 -16.98
N ILE A 36 -1.19 0.98 -15.85
CA ILE A 36 -1.34 1.61 -14.53
C ILE A 36 -0.37 2.78 -14.39
N PHE A 37 0.88 2.60 -14.79
CA PHE A 37 1.92 3.63 -14.70
C PHE A 37 1.55 4.89 -15.50
N ARG A 38 0.97 4.74 -16.69
CA ARG A 38 0.48 5.89 -17.49
C ARG A 38 -0.57 6.74 -16.77
N ASN A 39 -1.34 6.16 -15.84
CA ASN A 39 -2.39 6.83 -15.09
C ASN A 39 -1.97 7.17 -13.64
N ALA A 40 -0.72 6.86 -13.27
CA ALA A 40 -0.17 7.11 -11.94
C ALA A 40 0.40 8.54 -11.82
N GLY A 41 1.04 8.85 -10.68
CA GLY A 41 1.73 10.14 -10.46
C GLY A 41 0.85 11.27 -9.88
N ASN A 42 -0.45 11.06 -9.77
CA ASN A 42 -1.40 12.05 -9.24
C ASN A 42 -1.50 12.09 -7.69
N ALA A 43 -0.72 11.26 -6.99
CA ALA A 43 -0.74 11.16 -5.54
C ALA A 43 0.47 11.87 -4.93
N HIS A 44 0.27 12.56 -3.81
CA HIS A 44 1.37 13.07 -3.00
C HIS A 44 1.97 11.91 -2.19
N VAL A 45 3.27 11.65 -2.37
CA VAL A 45 3.98 10.53 -1.73
C VAL A 45 4.90 11.07 -0.63
N ILE A 46 4.71 10.56 0.59
CA ILE A 46 5.51 10.94 1.77
C ILE A 46 6.29 9.72 2.25
N GLY A 47 7.62 9.82 2.27
CA GLY A 47 8.49 8.83 2.91
C GLY A 47 8.61 9.10 4.40
N ILE A 48 8.36 8.08 5.23
CA ILE A 48 8.51 8.16 6.69
C ILE A 48 9.56 7.13 7.12
N THR A 49 10.63 7.59 7.76
CA THR A 49 11.74 6.76 8.24
C THR A 49 12.12 7.14 9.67
N GLY A 50 12.94 6.32 10.32
CA GLY A 50 13.36 6.49 11.71
C GLY A 50 13.66 5.16 12.39
N VAL A 51 14.42 5.21 13.49
CA VAL A 51 14.86 4.02 14.23
C VAL A 51 13.69 3.20 14.79
N PRO A 52 13.85 1.89 15.08
CA PRO A 52 12.85 1.11 15.83
C PRO A 52 12.44 1.82 17.12
N GLY A 53 11.16 1.79 17.49
CA GLY A 53 10.66 2.45 18.70
C GLY A 53 10.45 3.98 18.62
N SER A 54 10.89 4.67 17.57
CA SER A 54 10.72 6.14 17.39
C SER A 54 9.27 6.64 17.25
N GLY A 55 8.28 5.75 17.30
CA GLY A 55 6.86 6.14 17.17
C GLY A 55 6.35 6.32 15.75
N LYS A 56 7.09 5.89 14.70
CA LYS A 56 6.66 5.96 13.29
C LYS A 56 5.23 5.46 13.06
N SER A 57 4.87 4.29 13.58
CA SER A 57 3.53 3.73 13.39
C SER A 57 2.44 4.59 14.05
N THR A 58 2.75 5.25 15.18
CA THR A 58 1.84 6.21 15.82
C THR A 58 1.66 7.45 14.95
N LEU A 59 2.75 7.99 14.40
CA LEU A 59 2.71 9.13 13.48
C LEU A 59 1.92 8.81 12.21
N VAL A 60 2.22 7.67 11.55
CA VAL A 60 1.52 7.19 10.36
C VAL A 60 0.02 7.07 10.62
N ARG A 61 -0.37 6.51 11.78
CA ARG A 61 -1.79 6.39 12.18
C ARG A 61 -2.44 7.77 12.33
N GLY A 62 -1.81 8.71 13.02
CA GLY A 62 -2.34 10.07 13.21
C GLY A 62 -2.50 10.81 11.88
N LEU A 63 -1.49 10.74 11.01
CA LEU A 63 -1.51 11.33 9.69
C LEU A 63 -2.62 10.74 8.81
N ALA A 64 -2.77 9.41 8.81
CA ALA A 64 -3.83 8.74 8.06
C ALA A 64 -5.23 9.17 8.54
N LYS A 65 -5.45 9.26 9.86
CA LYS A 65 -6.72 9.75 10.44
C LYS A 65 -7.01 11.19 9.99
N ALA A 66 -6.03 12.08 10.08
CA ALA A 66 -6.18 13.48 9.67
C ALA A 66 -6.47 13.64 8.16
N ILE A 67 -5.75 12.90 7.30
CA ILE A 67 -5.98 12.92 5.84
C ILE A 67 -7.38 12.42 5.51
N ARG A 68 -7.81 11.30 6.10
CA ARG A 68 -9.16 10.76 5.91
C ARG A 68 -10.25 11.72 6.39
N ALA A 69 -10.06 12.37 7.54
CA ALA A 69 -10.99 13.38 8.06
C ALA A 69 -11.17 14.56 7.10
N SER A 70 -10.17 14.85 6.25
CA SER A 70 -10.28 15.86 5.18
C SER A 70 -10.95 15.37 3.89
N GLY A 71 -11.58 14.19 3.89
CA GLY A 71 -12.26 13.61 2.73
C GLY A 71 -11.32 13.04 1.65
N ARG A 72 -10.01 12.94 1.94
CA ARG A 72 -9.01 12.42 1.01
C ARG A 72 -8.77 10.93 1.21
N ARG A 73 -8.39 10.24 0.13
CA ARG A 73 -7.96 8.84 0.16
C ARG A 73 -6.51 8.74 0.61
N VAL A 74 -6.18 7.71 1.40
CA VAL A 74 -4.82 7.42 1.85
C VAL A 74 -4.47 5.97 1.55
N GLY A 75 -3.27 5.74 1.04
CA GLY A 75 -2.66 4.42 0.91
C GLY A 75 -1.38 4.37 1.74
N ILE A 76 -1.14 3.25 2.43
CA ILE A 76 0.04 3.04 3.26
C ILE A 76 0.77 1.81 2.72
N VAL A 77 2.04 1.98 2.38
CA VAL A 77 2.94 0.90 1.95
C VAL A 77 4.05 0.79 2.99
N ALA A 78 4.10 -0.34 3.69
CA ALA A 78 5.16 -0.64 4.64
C ALA A 78 6.33 -1.34 3.93
N ILE A 79 7.56 -0.89 4.20
CA ILE A 79 8.79 -1.50 3.69
C ILE A 79 9.54 -2.06 4.91
N ASP A 80 9.64 -3.38 5.01
CA ASP A 80 10.38 -4.05 6.08
C ASP A 80 11.54 -4.88 5.49
N PRO A 81 12.79 -4.42 5.61
CA PRO A 81 13.96 -5.14 5.10
C PRO A 81 14.26 -6.45 5.87
N SER A 82 13.64 -6.70 7.03
CA SER A 82 13.85 -7.94 7.81
C SER A 82 13.17 -9.19 7.22
N SER A 83 12.40 -9.01 6.15
CA SER A 83 11.57 -10.04 5.51
C SER A 83 12.27 -11.32 5.00
N PRO A 84 13.59 -11.41 4.71
CA PRO A 84 14.17 -12.70 4.32
C PRO A 84 14.39 -13.65 5.51
N PHE A 85 14.44 -13.15 6.75
CA PHE A 85 14.94 -13.92 7.89
C PHE A 85 13.88 -14.37 8.92
N SER A 86 12.69 -13.76 8.97
CA SER A 86 11.70 -14.04 10.04
C SER A 86 10.34 -14.56 9.58
N GLY A 87 10.07 -14.66 8.27
CA GLY A 87 8.86 -15.33 7.76
C GLY A 87 7.51 -14.74 8.20
N GLY A 88 7.43 -13.54 8.79
CA GLY A 88 6.15 -13.05 9.31
C GLY A 88 6.16 -11.70 10.01
N ALA A 89 6.45 -10.61 9.29
CA ALA A 89 6.23 -9.25 9.79
C ALA A 89 4.83 -8.68 9.46
N ILE A 90 4.07 -9.35 8.57
CA ILE A 90 2.78 -8.85 8.04
C ILE A 90 1.68 -8.76 9.12
N LEU A 91 1.70 -9.65 10.13
CA LEU A 91 0.62 -9.71 11.13
C LEU A 91 0.70 -8.55 12.15
N GLY A 92 1.92 -8.14 12.54
CA GLY A 92 2.13 -7.16 13.60
C GLY A 92 1.66 -5.74 13.24
N ASP A 93 1.86 -5.32 11.99
CA ASP A 93 1.42 -4.01 11.52
C ASP A 93 -0.09 -3.98 11.22
N ARG A 94 -0.68 -5.10 10.79
CA ARG A 94 -2.13 -5.20 10.57
C ARG A 94 -2.92 -5.04 11.87
N VAL A 95 -2.48 -5.68 12.96
CA VAL A 95 -3.10 -5.54 14.30
C VAL A 95 -3.03 -4.10 14.82
N ARG A 96 -1.99 -3.34 14.42
CA ARG A 96 -1.84 -1.92 14.79
C ARG A 96 -2.63 -0.96 13.89
N MET A 97 -3.18 -1.43 12.77
CA MET A 97 -3.88 -0.61 11.78
C MET A 97 -5.33 -1.03 11.53
N THR A 98 -5.88 -1.97 12.33
CA THR A 98 -7.27 -2.47 12.22
C THR A 98 -8.33 -1.37 12.34
N GLU A 99 -8.02 -0.26 13.03
CA GLU A 99 -8.90 0.92 13.10
C GLU A 99 -8.96 1.73 11.79
N LEU A 100 -8.03 1.49 10.86
CA LEU A 100 -7.98 2.16 9.56
C LEU A 100 -8.68 1.34 8.46
N THR A 101 -8.96 0.06 8.71
CA THR A 101 -9.70 -0.81 7.80
C THR A 101 -11.20 -0.60 8.01
N GLY A 102 -11.77 0.29 7.20
CA GLY A 102 -13.19 0.65 7.16
C GLY A 102 -13.43 1.71 6.12
#